data_AF-A0A6I7ZBL5-F1
#
_entry.id   AF-A0A6I7ZBL5-F1
#
_cell.length_a   1.000
_cell.length_b   1.000
_cell.length_c   1.000
_cell.angle_alpha   90.00
_cell.angle_beta   90.00
_cell.angle_gamma   90.00
#
_symmetry.space_group_name_H-M   'P 1'
#
loop_
_entity.id
_entity.type
_entity.pdbx_description
1 polymer ?
#
loop_
_entity_poly.entity_id
_entity_poly.type
_entity_poly.pdbx_seq_one_letter_code
_entity_poly.pdbx_strand_id
1 'polypeptide(L)' 'MDKLYIDTNSKAVTVELPQHGTVKVIVQDGKVIRTETTTSQKIR' A
#
# COMPACT_ATOMS: atom_id res chain seq x y z
N MET A 1 -8.07 -10.75 -4.23
CA MET A 1 -7.54 -9.64 -3.42
C MET A 1 -6.19 -9.29 -4.02
N ASP A 2 -6.07 -8.07 -4.52
CA ASP A 2 -4.84 -7.61 -5.16
C ASP A 2 -3.85 -7.15 -4.08
N LYS A 3 -2.55 -7.35 -4.31
CA LYS A 3 -1.49 -7.05 -3.36
C LYS A 3 -0.34 -6.31 -4.05
N LEU A 4 0.24 -5.32 -3.38
CA LEU A 4 1.46 -4.65 -3.80
C LEU A 4 2.64 -5.16 -2.97
N TYR A 5 3.71 -5.55 -3.66
CA TYR A 5 4.98 -5.97 -3.04
C TYR A 5 6.04 -4.89 -3.25
N ILE A 6 6.68 -4.47 -2.17
CA ILE A 6 7.79 -3.52 -2.22
C ILE A 6 9.02 -4.23 -1.65
N ASP A 7 10.00 -4.48 -2.52
CA ASP A 7 11.28 -5.07 -2.12
C ASP A 7 12.24 -3.97 -1.66
N THR A 8 12.65 -4.08 -0.40
CA THR A 8 13.58 -3.16 0.24
C THR A 8 14.71 -3.97 0.86
N ASN A 9 15.89 -4.03 0.22
CA ASN A 9 17.12 -4.70 0.70
C ASN A 9 16.85 -5.81 1.75
N SER A 10 16.20 -6.89 1.31
CA SER A 10 15.88 -8.10 2.10
C SER A 10 14.66 -8.08 3.04
N LYS A 11 13.80 -7.04 3.01
CA LYS A 11 12.49 -7.04 3.67
C LYS A 11 11.39 -6.68 2.67
N ALA A 12 10.57 -7.68 2.33
CA ALA A 12 9.37 -7.46 1.53
C ALA A 12 8.25 -6.93 2.41
N VAL A 13 7.67 -5.79 2.06
CA VAL A 13 6.45 -5.26 2.69
C VAL A 13 5.26 -5.60 1.81
N THR A 14 4.28 -6.30 2.38
CA THR A 14 3.01 -6.61 1.70
C THR A 14 1.99 -5.56 2.09
N VAL A 15 1.38 -4.92 1.08
CA VAL A 15 0.29 -3.96 1.28
C VAL A 15 -0.99 -4.51 0.67
N GLU A 16 -2.03 -4.59 1.49
CA GLU A 16 -3.36 -5.01 1.06
C GLU A 16 -4.09 -3.84 0.37
N LEU A 17 -4.61 -4.08 -0.83
CA LEU A 17 -5.34 -3.08 -1.58
C LEU A 17 -6.83 -3.15 -1.27
N PRO A 18 -7.50 -2.01 -0.99
CA PRO A 18 -8.94 -1.97 -0.84
C PRO A 18 -9.60 -2.24 -2.19
N GLN A 19 -10.84 -2.73 -2.17
CA GLN A 19 -11.63 -2.97 -3.39
C GLN A 19 -11.83 -1.68 -4.21
N HIS A 20 -12.08 -0.55 -3.54
CA HIS A 20 -12.14 0.78 -4.12
C HIS A 20 -11.52 1.78 -3.14
N GLY A 21 -10.63 2.64 -3.65
CA GLY A 21 -9.93 3.62 -2.84
C GLY A 21 -8.50 3.85 -3.30
N THR A 22 -7.73 4.47 -2.42
CA THR A 22 -6.33 4.81 -2.65
C THR A 22 -5.48 4.30 -1.50
N VAL A 23 -4.34 3.71 -1.84
CA VAL A 23 -3.29 3.37 -0.88
C VAL A 23 -2.09 4.27 -1.15
N LYS A 24 -1.65 5.02 -0.15
CA LYS A 24 -0.44 5.83 -0.21
C LYS A 24 0.66 5.14 0.59
N VAL A 25 1.78 4.87 -0.06
CA VAL A 25 2.97 4.32 0.59
C VAL A 25 4.02 5.41 0.71
N ILE A 26 4.54 5.60 1.92
CA ILE A 26 5.59 6.58 2.21
C ILE A 26 6.88 5.79 2.44
N VAL A 27 7.85 6.03 1.56
CA VAL A 27 9.16 5.37 1.56
C VAL A 27 10.24 6.40 1.90
N GLN A 28 11.08 6.07 2.87
CA GLN A 28 12.23 6.87 3.27
C GLN A 28 13.44 5.96 3.42
N ASP A 29 14.60 6.38 2.90
CA ASP A 29 15.86 5.62 2.94
C ASP A 29 15.72 4.18 2.44
N GLY A 30 14.91 4.02 1.37
CA GLY A 30 14.63 2.72 0.78
C GLY A 30 13.79 1.79 1.66
N LYS A 31 13.13 2.28 2.72
CA LYS A 31 12.23 1.49 3.60
C LYS A 31 10.84 2.10 3.61
N VAL A 32 9.81 1.26 3.63
CA VAL A 32 8.44 1.71 3.88
C VAL A 32 8.32 2.10 5.35
N ILE A 33 8.02 3.36 5.63
CA ILE A 33 7.86 3.86 7.00
C ILE A 33 6.39 4.06 7.38
N ARG A 34 5.50 4.19 6.39
CA ARG A 34 4.07 4.38 6.61
C ARG A 34 3.24 3.97 5.41
N THR A 35 2.05 3.47 5.69
CA THR A 35 1.01 3.19 4.71
C THR A 35 -0.28 3.87 5.15
N GLU A 36 -0.94 4.59 4.25
CA GLU A 36 -2.25 5.20 4.47
C GLU A 36 -3.24 4.62 3.48
N THR A 37 -4.40 4.17 3.96
CA THR A 37 -5.46 3.62 3.11
C THR A 37 -6.70 4.49 3.24
N THR A 38 -7.17 5.02 2.11
CA THR A 38 -8.46 5.71 2.01
C THR A 38 -9.39 4.84 1.21
N THR A 39 -10.43 4.29 1.85
CA THR A 39 -11.48 3.53 1.16
C THR A 39 -12.51 4.47 0.56
N SER A 40 -12.85 4.29 -0.71
CA SER A 40 -13.97 4.98 -1.34
C SER A 40 -15.11 3.99 -1.58
N GLN A 41 -16.34 4.48 -1.57
CA GLN A 41 -17.47 3.69 -2.02
C GLN A 41 -17.67 3.94 -3.51
N LYS A 42 -17.89 2.86 -4.26
CA LYS A 42 -18.35 2.99 -5.64
C LYS A 42 -19.75 3.62 -5.60
N ILE A 43 -19.88 4.82 -6.13
CA ILE A 43 -21.21 5.43 -6.32
C ILE A 43 -21.89 4.61 -7.43
N ARG A 44 -23.08 4.11 -7.11
CA ARG A 44 -23.85 3.17 -7.94
C ARG A 44 -24.41 3.85 -9.18
#